data_AF-A0A8S3QHL9-F1
#
_entry.id   AF-A0A8S3QHL9-F1
#
_cell.length_a   1.000
_cell.length_b   1.000
_cell.length_c   1.000
_cell.angle_alpha   90.00
_cell.angle_beta   90.00
_cell.angle_gamma   90.00
#
_symmetry.space_group_name_H-M   'P 1'
#
loop_
_entity.id
_entity.type
_entity.pdbx_description
1 polymer ?
#
loop_
_entity_poly.entity_id
_entity_poly.type
_entity_poly.pdbx_seq_one_letter_code
_entity_poly.pdbx_strand_id
1 'polypeptide(L)'
;MLERVHLDFIGPLPKTKNGHENILMIVDQFTKWTECIPLPSQRAEVTARAAIIDFFSRFGYPFEIFSDQGRNFESSLFKAVCNLLQIHKARTTPYRPSSNGQVERQNRSLMDAVRCFVDLQQETWDEHLAQLAGALRASVNRSTGYTPNKLMLGRETNQPADLMFGKIDEPQYTGTEEYIIGLEKALKSAHEKYLENQPG
;
A
#
# COMPACT_ATOMS: atom_id res chain seq x y z
N MET A 1 8.69 -9.20 -2.63
CA MET A 1 8.95 -8.37 -3.82
C MET A 1 7.62 -7.82 -4.32
N LEU A 2 7.58 -6.64 -4.94
CA LEU A 2 6.35 -6.03 -5.47
C LEU A 2 5.88 -6.76 -6.73
N GLU A 3 5.09 -7.82 -6.55
CA GLU A 3 4.55 -8.57 -7.69
C GLU A 3 3.30 -7.91 -8.24
N ARG A 4 2.33 -7.65 -7.37
CA ARG A 4 1.05 -7.05 -7.74
C ARG A 4 0.64 -5.98 -6.74
N VAL A 5 0.28 -4.81 -7.27
CA VAL A 5 -0.29 -3.71 -6.49
C VAL A 5 -1.72 -3.44 -6.90
N HIS A 6 -2.53 -3.01 -5.94
CA HIS A 6 -3.90 -2.57 -6.13
C HIS A 6 -3.93 -1.05 -6.06
N LEU A 7 -4.47 -0.41 -7.09
CA LEU A 7 -4.68 1.03 -7.16
C LEU A 7 -6.18 1.32 -7.08
N ASP A 8 -6.58 2.15 -6.12
CA ASP A 8 -7.96 2.55 -5.91
C ASP A 8 -8.06 4.05 -5.55
N PHE A 9 -9.25 4.62 -5.69
CA PHE A 9 -9.52 6.01 -5.38
C PHE A 9 -10.52 6.16 -4.23
N ILE A 10 -10.22 7.10 -3.33
CA ILE A 10 -11.19 7.62 -2.36
C ILE A 10 -11.48 9.06 -2.75
N GLY A 11 -12.72 9.32 -3.15
CA GLY A 11 -13.20 10.65 -3.50
C GLY A 11 -14.38 10.63 -4.48
N PRO A 12 -14.86 11.82 -4.90
CA PRO A 12 -14.35 13.13 -4.48
C PRO A 12 -14.60 13.42 -3.00
N LEU A 13 -13.64 14.09 -2.35
CA LEU A 13 -13.67 14.52 -0.94
C LEU A 13 -13.80 16.05 -0.85
N PRO A 14 -14.15 16.62 0.32
CA PRO A 14 -14.03 18.05 0.55
C PRO A 14 -12.62 18.53 0.23
N LYS A 15 -12.55 19.60 -0.57
CA LYS A 15 -11.28 20.11 -1.07
C LYS A 15 -10.49 20.77 0.06
N THR A 16 -9.26 20.33 0.26
CA THR A 16 -8.36 20.89 1.30
C THR A 16 -7.77 22.22 0.86
N LYS A 17 -7.15 22.93 1.80
CA LYS A 17 -6.43 24.19 1.51
C LYS A 17 -5.28 24.02 0.51
N ASN A 18 -4.68 22.83 0.47
CA ASN A 18 -3.63 22.49 -0.50
C ASN A 18 -4.19 22.08 -1.87
N GLY A 19 -5.52 22.09 -2.03
CA GLY A 19 -6.20 21.82 -3.30
C GLY A 19 -6.39 20.34 -3.62
N HIS A 20 -6.21 19.45 -2.65
CA HIS A 20 -6.47 18.02 -2.82
C HIS A 20 -7.96 17.70 -2.63
N GLU A 21 -8.49 16.81 -3.46
CA GLU A 21 -9.91 16.39 -3.41
C GLU A 21 -10.08 14.87 -3.63
N ASN A 22 -8.98 14.15 -3.79
CA ASN A 22 -8.96 12.70 -3.98
C ASN A 22 -7.78 12.08 -3.24
N ILE A 23 -7.87 10.80 -2.92
CA ILE A 23 -6.75 10.00 -2.42
C ILE A 23 -6.54 8.85 -3.40
N LEU A 24 -5.35 8.74 -3.97
CA LEU A 24 -4.90 7.51 -4.63
C LEU A 24 -4.34 6.59 -3.56
N MET A 25 -5.01 5.46 -3.36
CA MET A 25 -4.56 4.41 -2.46
C MET A 25 -3.81 3.36 -3.28
N ILE A 26 -2.59 3.01 -2.85
CA ILE A 26 -1.78 1.95 -3.45
C ILE A 26 -1.52 0.89 -2.39
N VAL A 27 -1.93 -0.35 -2.66
CA VAL A 27 -1.80 -1.48 -1.73
C VAL A 27 -1.03 -2.62 -2.37
N ASP A 28 0.10 -3.00 -1.80
CA ASP A 28 0.79 -4.23 -2.21
C ASP A 28 -0.01 -5.47 -1.78
N GLN A 29 -0.28 -6.38 -2.72
CA GLN A 29 -1.17 -7.52 -2.45
C GLN A 29 -0.62 -8.45 -1.37
N PHE A 30 0.70 -8.64 -1.32
CA PHE A 30 1.34 -9.58 -0.43
C PHE A 30 1.52 -8.98 0.98
N THR A 31 2.34 -7.94 1.08
CA THR A 31 2.72 -7.33 2.36
C THR A 31 1.59 -6.52 2.99
N LYS A 32 0.57 -6.17 2.20
CA LYS A 32 -0.49 -5.23 2.57
C LYS A 32 0.03 -3.82 2.85
N TRP A 33 1.24 -3.51 2.37
CA TRP A 33 1.80 -2.18 2.43
C TRP A 33 0.85 -1.20 1.75
N THR A 34 0.47 -0.15 2.47
CA THR A 34 -0.53 0.83 2.01
C THR A 34 0.10 2.22 1.98
N GLU A 35 -0.04 2.90 0.85
CA GLU A 35 0.26 4.31 0.68
C GLU A 35 -1.00 5.06 0.28
N CYS A 36 -1.21 6.23 0.89
CA CYS A 36 -2.34 7.11 0.64
C CYS A 36 -1.80 8.45 0.12
N ILE A 37 -1.97 8.70 -1.18
CA ILE A 37 -1.40 9.88 -1.85
C ILE A 37 -2.54 10.88 -2.11
N PRO A 38 -2.52 12.08 -1.50
CA PRO A 38 -3.52 13.11 -1.79
C PRO A 38 -3.30 13.67 -3.20
N LEU A 39 -4.37 13.78 -4.00
CA LEU A 39 -4.34 14.25 -5.37
C LEU A 39 -5.41 15.33 -5.63
N PRO A 40 -5.12 16.33 -6.48
CA PRO A 40 -6.07 17.39 -6.84
C PRO A 40 -7.14 16.93 -7.83
N SER A 41 -6.97 15.76 -8.47
CA SER A 41 -7.93 15.19 -9.41
C SER A 41 -7.60 13.73 -9.67
N GLN A 42 -8.56 12.96 -10.18
CA GLN A 42 -8.33 11.60 -10.66
C GLN A 42 -7.82 11.53 -12.11
N ARG A 43 -7.36 12.65 -12.71
CA ARG A 43 -6.90 12.64 -14.12
C ARG A 43 -5.76 11.64 -14.30
N ALA A 44 -5.80 10.88 -15.40
CA ALA A 44 -4.83 9.83 -15.68
C ALA A 44 -3.36 10.26 -15.57
N GLU A 45 -3.04 11.47 -16.01
CA GLU A 45 -1.69 12.05 -15.92
C GLU A 45 -1.24 12.25 -14.47
N VAL A 46 -2.14 12.80 -13.65
CA VAL A 46 -1.90 13.02 -12.22
C VAL A 46 -1.72 11.67 -11.51
N THR A 47 -2.58 10.70 -11.81
CA THR A 47 -2.51 9.34 -11.27
C THR A 47 -1.22 8.62 -11.66
N ALA A 48 -0.85 8.63 -12.93
CA ALA A 48 0.36 7.96 -13.42
C ALA A 48 1.62 8.60 -12.81
N ARG A 49 1.68 9.93 -12.77
CA ARG A 49 2.79 10.66 -12.15
C ARG A 49 2.93 10.30 -10.68
N ALA A 50 1.83 10.29 -9.93
CA ALA A 50 1.82 9.96 -8.52
C ALA A 50 2.27 8.51 -8.28
N ALA A 51 1.73 7.55 -9.03
CA ALA A 51 2.11 6.15 -8.91
C ALA A 51 3.62 5.94 -9.16
N ILE A 52 4.19 6.60 -10.17
CA ILE A 52 5.61 6.49 -10.51
C ILE A 52 6.50 7.18 -9.48
N ILE A 53 6.26 8.45 -9.22
CA ILE A 53 7.15 9.28 -8.40
C ILE A 53 6.99 8.90 -6.92
N ASP A 54 5.76 8.84 -6.43
CA ASP A 54 5.50 8.67 -5.01
C ASP A 54 5.52 7.20 -4.59
N PHE A 55 5.49 6.22 -5.50
CA PHE A 55 5.53 4.80 -5.12
C PHE A 55 6.58 3.98 -5.86
N PHE A 56 6.43 3.81 -7.18
CA PHE A 56 7.25 2.85 -7.93
C PHE A 56 8.75 3.20 -7.91
N SER A 57 9.10 4.49 -7.93
CA SER A 57 10.50 4.92 -7.87
C SER A 57 11.16 4.66 -6.51
N ARG A 58 10.36 4.55 -5.43
CA ARG A 58 10.85 4.34 -4.06
C ARG A 58 10.95 2.87 -3.69
N PHE A 59 9.95 2.08 -4.09
CA PHE A 59 9.83 0.68 -3.69
C PHE A 59 10.15 -0.33 -4.80
N GLY A 60 10.20 0.14 -6.05
CA GLY A 60 10.32 -0.69 -7.24
C GLY A 60 9.03 -0.71 -8.07
N TYR A 61 9.17 -1.06 -9.35
CA TYR A 61 8.04 -1.16 -10.27
C TYR A 61 7.36 -2.53 -10.13
N PRO A 62 6.02 -2.59 -10.03
CA PRO A 62 5.30 -3.84 -9.94
C PRO A 62 5.27 -4.56 -11.29
N PHE A 63 5.20 -5.89 -11.28
CA PHE A 63 4.93 -6.66 -12.49
C PHE A 63 3.48 -6.52 -12.94
N GLU A 64 2.56 -6.35 -11.99
CA GLU A 64 1.13 -6.24 -12.27
C GLU A 64 0.45 -5.12 -11.48
N ILE A 65 -0.37 -4.33 -12.16
CA ILE A 65 -1.29 -3.37 -11.55
C ILE A 65 -2.70 -3.93 -11.66
N PHE A 66 -3.38 -3.98 -10.52
CA PHE A 66 -4.81 -4.25 -10.43
C PHE A 66 -5.53 -2.96 -10.08
N SER A 67 -6.55 -2.59 -10.84
CA SER A 67 -7.36 -1.39 -10.58
C SER A 67 -8.81 -1.65 -10.94
N ASP A 68 -9.71 -0.79 -10.47
CA ASP A 68 -11.07 -0.74 -10.98
C ASP A 68 -11.10 -0.27 -12.46
N GLN A 69 -12.31 -0.23 -13.03
CA GLN A 69 -12.55 0.22 -14.40
C GLN A 69 -12.76 1.74 -14.49
N GLY A 70 -12.27 2.52 -13.52
CA GLY A 70 -12.28 3.97 -13.56
C GLY A 70 -11.61 4.51 -14.83
N ARG A 71 -12.18 5.56 -15.42
CA ARG A 71 -11.70 6.17 -16.69
C ARG A 71 -10.23 6.61 -16.62
N ASN A 72 -9.79 6.97 -15.42
CA ASN A 72 -8.43 7.33 -15.07
C ASN A 72 -7.44 6.18 -15.35
N PHE A 73 -7.73 4.97 -14.87
CA PHE A 73 -6.89 3.80 -15.10
C PHE A 73 -7.08 3.21 -16.49
N GLU A 74 -8.25 3.35 -17.12
CA GLU A 74 -8.52 2.83 -18.47
C GLU A 74 -8.13 3.79 -19.61
N SER A 75 -7.63 4.99 -19.30
CA SER A 75 -7.19 5.97 -20.28
C SER A 75 -6.07 5.44 -21.19
N SER A 76 -5.99 5.97 -22.42
CA SER A 76 -4.88 5.68 -23.34
C SER A 76 -3.53 6.04 -22.75
N LEU A 77 -3.46 7.14 -21.99
CA LEU A 77 -2.25 7.57 -21.30
C LEU A 77 -1.79 6.52 -20.29
N PHE A 78 -2.66 6.08 -19.38
CA PHE A 78 -2.28 5.13 -18.33
C PHE A 78 -1.86 3.78 -18.94
N LYS A 79 -2.57 3.32 -19.99
CA LYS A 79 -2.19 2.13 -20.76
C LYS A 79 -0.82 2.29 -21.44
N ALA A 80 -0.55 3.43 -22.06
CA ALA A 80 0.74 3.70 -22.69
C ALA A 80 1.88 3.69 -21.68
N VAL A 81 1.66 4.26 -20.48
CA VAL A 81 2.62 4.22 -19.36
C VAL A 81 2.88 2.78 -18.90
N CYS A 82 1.83 1.99 -18.67
CA CYS A 82 1.97 0.57 -18.33
C CYS A 82 2.79 -0.19 -19.39
N ASN A 83 2.48 0.01 -20.67
CA ASN A 83 3.20 -0.64 -21.78
C ASN A 83 4.67 -0.22 -21.84
N LEU A 84 4.97 1.07 -21.65
CA LEU A 84 6.35 1.57 -21.66
C LEU A 84 7.17 0.94 -20.52
N LEU A 85 6.55 0.81 -19.34
CA LEU A 85 7.18 0.23 -18.15
C LEU A 85 7.10 -1.30 -18.10
N GLN A 86 6.50 -1.95 -19.12
CA GLN A 86 6.26 -3.39 -19.17
C GLN A 86 5.45 -3.92 -17.96
N ILE A 87 4.54 -3.10 -17.44
CA ILE A 87 3.65 -3.46 -16.34
C ILE A 87 2.38 -4.08 -16.91
N HIS A 88 2.05 -5.29 -16.48
CA HIS A 88 0.79 -5.93 -16.84
C HIS A 88 -0.37 -5.23 -16.12
N LYS A 89 -1.36 -4.72 -16.86
CA LYS A 89 -2.56 -4.15 -16.26
C LYS A 89 -3.68 -5.20 -16.23
N ALA A 90 -3.95 -5.74 -15.06
CA ALA A 90 -5.10 -6.61 -14.81
C ALA A 90 -6.36 -5.80 -14.48
N ARG A 91 -7.51 -6.44 -14.67
CA ARG A 91 -8.85 -5.89 -14.37
C ARG A 91 -9.54 -6.74 -13.32
N THR A 92 -10.42 -6.11 -12.54
CA THR A 92 -11.51 -6.82 -11.85
C THR A 92 -12.41 -7.49 -12.88
N THR A 93 -12.22 -8.80 -13.08
CA THR A 93 -13.24 -9.65 -13.72
C THR A 93 -14.29 -9.99 -12.68
N PRO A 94 -15.61 -9.93 -12.99
CA PRO A 94 -16.67 -10.34 -12.07
C PRO A 94 -16.60 -11.81 -11.60
N TYR A 95 -15.67 -12.62 -12.12
CA TYR A 95 -15.74 -14.09 -12.09
C TYR A 95 -14.44 -14.78 -11.62
N ARG A 96 -13.76 -14.27 -10.58
CA ARG A 96 -12.78 -15.05 -9.79
C ARG A 96 -13.01 -14.85 -8.28
N PRO A 97 -14.02 -15.52 -7.69
CA PRO A 97 -14.61 -15.14 -6.40
C PRO A 97 -13.76 -15.43 -5.15
N SER A 98 -12.92 -16.47 -5.15
CA SER A 98 -12.29 -16.98 -3.91
C SER A 98 -11.02 -16.22 -3.51
N SER A 99 -10.08 -16.00 -4.43
CA SER A 99 -8.79 -15.34 -4.14
C SER A 99 -8.89 -13.81 -4.18
N ASN A 100 -9.60 -13.24 -5.16
CA ASN A 100 -9.74 -11.78 -5.28
C ASN A 100 -10.70 -11.21 -4.22
N GLY A 101 -11.77 -11.94 -3.86
CA GLY A 101 -12.78 -11.44 -2.93
C GLY A 101 -12.25 -11.18 -1.51
N GLN A 102 -11.21 -11.89 -1.07
CA GLN A 102 -10.58 -11.60 0.23
C GLN A 102 -9.76 -10.30 0.18
N VAL A 103 -8.98 -10.12 -0.88
CA VAL A 103 -8.17 -8.90 -1.08
C VAL A 103 -9.07 -7.69 -1.26
N GLU A 104 -10.14 -7.80 -2.05
CA GLU A 104 -11.13 -6.74 -2.25
C GLU A 104 -11.83 -6.34 -0.94
N ARG A 105 -12.22 -7.30 -0.09
CA ARG A 105 -12.81 -7.01 1.22
C ARG A 105 -11.83 -6.30 2.15
N GLN A 106 -10.57 -6.70 2.15
CA GLN A 106 -9.54 -6.07 2.99
C GLN A 106 -9.23 -4.65 2.53
N ASN A 107 -9.05 -4.45 1.22
CA ASN A 107 -8.84 -3.13 0.64
C ASN A 107 -10.04 -2.22 0.96
N ARG A 108 -11.26 -2.76 0.96
CA ARG A 108 -12.47 -2.04 1.41
C ARG A 108 -12.40 -1.63 2.87
N SER A 109 -12.03 -2.52 3.79
CA SER A 109 -11.86 -2.16 5.19
C SER A 109 -10.79 -1.06 5.40
N LEU A 110 -9.70 -1.09 4.62
CA LEU A 110 -8.69 -0.03 4.64
C LEU A 110 -9.27 1.30 4.13
N MET A 111 -10.00 1.28 3.02
CA MET A 111 -10.69 2.46 2.49
C MET A 111 -11.70 3.02 3.49
N ASP A 112 -12.46 2.17 4.17
CA ASP A 112 -13.44 2.61 5.16
C ASP A 112 -12.78 3.25 6.38
N ALA A 113 -11.61 2.74 6.82
CA ALA A 113 -10.81 3.39 7.86
C ALA A 113 -10.31 4.77 7.41
N VAL A 114 -9.86 4.91 6.16
CA VAL A 114 -9.46 6.20 5.59
C VAL A 114 -10.63 7.17 5.47
N ARG A 115 -11.81 6.70 5.04
CA ARG A 115 -13.02 7.53 4.98
C ARG A 115 -13.43 8.04 6.35
N CYS A 116 -13.46 7.17 7.36
CA CYS A 116 -13.75 7.56 8.74
C CYS A 116 -12.78 8.62 9.24
N PHE A 117 -11.49 8.49 8.93
CA PHE A 117 -10.49 9.50 9.27
C PHE A 117 -10.73 10.84 8.57
N VAL A 118 -11.00 10.82 7.27
CA VAL A 118 -11.32 12.02 6.48
C VAL A 118 -12.56 12.72 7.06
N ASP A 119 -13.59 11.96 7.44
CA ASP A 119 -14.81 12.52 8.02
C ASP A 119 -14.55 13.27 9.35
N LEU A 120 -13.52 12.86 10.10
CA LEU A 120 -13.10 13.52 11.33
C LEU A 120 -12.20 14.75 11.09
N GLN A 121 -11.47 14.80 9.97
CA GLN A 121 -10.43 15.81 9.67
C GLN A 121 -10.74 16.63 8.41
N GLN A 122 -12.02 16.75 8.05
CA GLN A 122 -12.63 17.37 6.86
C GLN A 122 -11.76 18.29 5.98
N GLU A 123 -11.17 19.36 6.51
CA GLU A 123 -10.39 20.33 5.69
C GLU A 123 -8.87 20.07 5.65
N THR A 124 -8.36 19.23 6.54
CA THR A 124 -6.93 18.98 6.79
C THR A 124 -6.54 17.51 6.64
N TRP A 125 -7.43 16.67 6.10
CA TRP A 125 -7.19 15.23 5.99
C TRP A 125 -5.91 14.90 5.24
N ASP A 126 -5.53 15.70 4.23
CA ASP A 126 -4.34 15.52 3.40
C ASP A 126 -3.04 15.68 4.19
N GLU A 127 -3.01 16.55 5.21
CA GLU A 127 -1.84 16.77 6.08
C GLU A 127 -1.52 15.55 6.96
N HIS A 128 -2.51 14.71 7.22
CA HIS A 128 -2.41 13.59 8.15
C HIS A 128 -2.36 12.20 7.49
N LEU A 129 -2.54 12.11 6.17
CA LEU A 129 -2.58 10.81 5.46
C LEU A 129 -1.33 9.96 5.69
N ALA A 130 -0.15 10.57 5.76
CA ALA A 130 1.08 9.85 6.00
C ALA A 130 1.10 9.18 7.39
N GLN A 131 0.54 9.86 8.40
CA GLN A 131 0.42 9.33 9.77
C GLN A 131 -0.58 8.18 9.82
N LEU A 132 -1.73 8.34 9.15
CA LEU A 132 -2.73 7.28 9.01
C LEU A 132 -2.14 6.04 8.32
N ALA A 133 -1.48 6.21 7.18
CA ALA A 133 -0.81 5.11 6.48
C ALA A 133 0.29 4.47 7.34
N GLY A 134 1.02 5.26 8.14
CA GLY A 134 1.95 4.74 9.16
C GLY A 134 1.26 3.82 10.17
N ALA A 135 0.15 4.26 10.76
CA ALA A 135 -0.61 3.49 11.73
C ALA A 135 -1.20 2.18 11.13
N LEU A 136 -1.69 2.24 9.89
CA LEU A 136 -2.17 1.06 9.16
C LEU A 136 -1.04 0.06 8.92
N ARG A 137 0.16 0.53 8.56
CA ARG A 137 1.35 -0.33 8.36
C ARG A 137 1.92 -0.91 9.65
N ALA A 138 1.64 -0.29 10.80
CA ALA A 138 2.04 -0.78 12.12
C ALA A 138 1.00 -1.72 12.76
N SER A 139 -0.18 -1.86 12.16
CA SER A 139 -1.26 -2.71 12.68
C SER A 139 -1.18 -4.12 12.10
N VAL A 140 -1.36 -5.14 12.94
CA VAL A 140 -1.37 -6.54 12.49
C VAL A 140 -2.53 -6.75 11.51
N ASN A 141 -2.21 -7.18 10.30
CA ASN A 141 -3.21 -7.51 9.32
C ASN A 141 -3.75 -8.93 9.57
N ARG A 142 -5.07 -9.08 9.69
CA ARG A 142 -5.70 -10.39 9.99
C ARG A 142 -5.40 -11.47 8.96
N SER A 143 -5.16 -11.10 7.70
CA SER A 143 -4.96 -12.07 6.62
C SER A 143 -3.55 -12.64 6.57
N THR A 144 -2.56 -11.86 7.00
CA THR A 144 -1.17 -12.28 7.00
C THR A 144 -0.70 -12.69 8.38
N GLY A 145 -1.36 -12.22 9.45
CA GLY A 145 -0.91 -12.39 10.84
C GLY A 145 0.27 -11.50 11.22
N TYR A 146 0.71 -10.62 10.33
CA TYR A 146 1.85 -9.71 10.54
C TYR A 146 1.48 -8.26 10.22
N THR A 147 2.28 -7.32 10.72
CA THR A 147 2.18 -5.92 10.29
C THR A 147 2.74 -5.76 8.87
N PRO A 148 2.21 -4.84 8.05
CA PRO A 148 2.82 -4.50 6.78
C PRO A 148 4.28 -4.01 6.90
N ASN A 149 4.63 -3.32 7.99
CA ASN A 149 6.02 -2.94 8.28
C ASN A 149 6.93 -4.16 8.32
N LYS A 150 6.54 -5.19 9.09
CA LYS A 150 7.33 -6.41 9.21
C LYS A 150 7.51 -7.13 7.88
N LEU A 151 6.45 -7.23 7.07
CA LEU A 151 6.48 -7.93 5.79
C LEU A 151 7.24 -7.18 4.69
N MET A 152 7.14 -5.85 4.66
CA MET A 152 7.78 -5.02 3.63
C MET A 152 9.22 -4.65 3.99
N LEU A 153 9.50 -4.38 5.27
CA LEU A 153 10.78 -3.86 5.75
C LEU A 153 11.62 -4.90 6.50
N GLY A 154 11.08 -6.11 6.76
CA GLY A 154 11.71 -7.14 7.58
C GLY A 154 11.74 -6.83 9.09
N ARG A 155 11.23 -5.66 9.50
CA ARG A 155 11.26 -5.15 10.88
C ARG A 155 10.04 -4.29 11.19
N GLU A 156 9.76 -4.11 12.46
CA GLU A 156 8.79 -3.09 12.89
C GLU A 156 9.39 -1.68 12.75
N THR A 157 8.51 -0.69 12.67
CA THR A 157 8.90 0.73 12.74
C THR A 157 8.51 1.29 14.09
N ASN A 158 9.37 2.15 14.64
CA ASN A 158 9.12 2.78 15.93
C ASN A 158 7.85 3.64 15.85
N GLN A 159 6.91 3.34 16.72
CA GLN A 159 5.72 4.17 16.95
C GLN A 159 6.03 5.20 18.03
N PRO A 160 5.25 6.31 18.11
CA PRO A 160 5.41 7.29 19.17
C PRO A 160 5.40 6.71 20.58
N ALA A 161 4.63 5.64 20.82
CA ALA A 161 4.60 4.92 22.09
C ALA A 161 5.95 4.25 22.43
N ASP A 162 6.65 3.70 21.44
CA ASP A 162 7.96 3.03 21.67
C ASP A 162 9.03 4.03 22.13
N LEU A 163 8.91 5.29 21.70
CA LEU A 163 9.79 6.37 22.14
C LEU A 163 9.52 6.78 23.60
N MET A 164 8.28 6.62 24.07
CA MET A 164 7.86 6.96 25.43
C MET A 164 8.14 5.83 26.43
N PHE A 165 7.92 4.57 26.01
CA PHE A 165 7.90 3.41 26.91
C PHE A 165 9.04 2.43 26.67
N GLY A 166 9.90 2.67 25.67
CA GLY A 166 10.98 1.77 25.27
C GLY A 166 10.52 0.66 24.33
N LYS A 167 11.48 0.07 23.60
CA LYS A 167 11.24 -1.04 22.67
C LYS A 167 11.20 -2.38 23.39
N ILE A 168 10.47 -3.33 22.81
CA ILE A 168 10.62 -4.77 23.12
C ILE A 168 11.85 -5.28 22.33
N ASP A 169 12.66 -6.14 22.95
CA ASP A 169 13.96 -6.62 22.45
C ASP A 169 14.01 -6.88 20.93
N GLU A 170 14.91 -6.17 20.25
CA GLU A 170 15.23 -6.39 18.83
C GLU A 170 16.50 -7.24 18.71
N PRO A 171 16.65 -8.04 17.63
CA PRO A 171 17.89 -8.75 17.37
C PRO A 171 19.04 -7.73 17.23
N GLN A 172 20.07 -7.88 18.06
CA GLN A 172 21.29 -7.11 17.92
C GLN A 172 22.18 -7.77 16.89
N TYR A 173 22.64 -6.99 15.91
CA TYR A 173 23.60 -7.43 14.90
C TYR A 173 24.95 -6.80 15.23
N THR A 174 26.00 -7.61 15.25
CA THR A 174 27.35 -7.18 15.62
C THR A 174 28.20 -6.73 14.43
N GLY A 175 27.73 -6.97 13.20
CA GLY A 175 28.39 -6.54 11.98
C GLY A 175 27.44 -6.35 10.79
N THR A 176 27.91 -5.65 9.75
CA THR A 176 27.12 -5.31 8.56
C THR A 176 26.63 -6.54 7.80
N GLU A 177 27.48 -7.56 7.61
CA GLU A 177 27.09 -8.80 6.92
C GLU A 177 26.02 -9.56 7.71
N GLU A 178 26.18 -9.64 9.03
CA GLU A 178 25.21 -10.27 9.92
C GLU A 178 23.85 -9.57 9.84
N TYR A 179 23.84 -8.23 9.80
CA TYR A 179 22.63 -7.43 9.62
C TYR A 179 21.94 -7.72 8.29
N ILE A 180 22.70 -7.73 7.18
CA ILE A 180 22.14 -8.00 5.84
C ILE A 180 21.55 -9.41 5.78
N ILE A 181 22.29 -10.42 6.22
CA ILE A 181 21.83 -11.82 6.23
C ILE A 181 20.60 -11.98 7.12
N GLY A 182 20.58 -11.32 8.29
CA GLY A 182 19.45 -11.32 9.20
C GLY A 182 18.20 -10.72 8.56
N LEU A 183 18.34 -9.59 7.87
CA LEU A 183 17.25 -8.91 7.17
C LEU A 183 16.71 -9.75 6.01
N GLU A 184 17.58 -10.31 5.17
CA GLU A 184 17.18 -11.20 4.07
C GLU A 184 16.45 -12.44 4.58
N LYS A 185 16.94 -13.07 5.66
CA LYS A 185 16.26 -14.21 6.30
C LYS A 185 14.90 -13.82 6.85
N ALA A 186 14.78 -12.67 7.49
CA ALA A 186 13.50 -12.17 8.00
C ALA A 186 12.48 -11.99 6.88
N LEU A 187 12.89 -11.40 5.75
CA LEU A 187 12.04 -11.20 4.57
C LEU A 187 11.65 -12.52 3.90
N LYS A 188 12.60 -13.47 3.75
CA LYS A 188 12.31 -14.81 3.21
C LYS A 188 11.32 -15.58 4.08
N SER A 189 11.55 -15.62 5.39
CA SER A 189 10.67 -16.31 6.32
C SER A 189 9.26 -15.71 6.35
N ALA A 190 9.16 -14.38 6.28
CA ALA A 190 7.88 -13.68 6.18
C ALA A 190 7.12 -14.06 4.90
N HIS A 191 7.82 -14.23 3.79
CA HIS A 191 7.24 -14.65 2.51
C HIS A 191 6.80 -16.11 2.49
N GLU A 192 7.65 -17.03 2.99
CA GLU A 192 7.32 -18.46 3.10
C GLU A 192 6.07 -18.69 3.94
N LYS A 193 6.00 -18.08 5.12
CA LYS A 193 4.82 -18.20 6.02
C LYS A 193 3.54 -17.65 5.41
N TYR A 194 3.63 -16.65 4.53
CA TYR A 194 2.45 -16.16 3.82
C TYR A 194 1.95 -17.16 2.78
N LEU A 195 2.86 -17.80 2.04
CA LEU A 195 2.50 -18.83 1.06
C LEU A 195 1.83 -20.04 1.75
N GLU A 196 2.32 -20.43 2.92
CA GLU A 196 1.72 -21.51 3.74
C GLU A 196 0.28 -21.19 4.21
N ASN A 197 -0.05 -19.91 4.40
CA ASN A 197 -1.34 -19.46 4.91
C ASN A 197 -2.38 -19.16 3.80
N GLN A 198 -2.03 -19.32 2.52
CA GLN A 198 -2.98 -19.19 1.41
C GLN A 198 -3.74 -20.52 1.22
N PRO A 199 -5.09 -20.53 1.19
CA PRO A 199 -5.82 -21.72 0.77
C PRO A 199 -5.52 -22.03 -0.71
N GLY A 200 -5.24 -23.30 -1.00
CA GLY A 200 -5.01 -23.80 -2.37
C GLY A 200 -6.22 -23.68 -3.29
#